data_AF-A0A516INM7-F1
#
_entry.id   AF-A0A516INM7-F1
#
_cell.length_a   1.000
_cell.length_b   1.000
_cell.length_c   1.000
_cell.angle_alpha   90.00
_cell.angle_beta   90.00
_cell.angle_gamma   90.00
#
_symmetry.space_group_name_H-M   'P 1'
#
loop_
_entity.id
_entity.type
_entity.pdbx_description
1 polymer ?
#
loop_
_entity_poly.entity_id
_entity_poly.type
_entity_poly.pdbx_seq_one_letter_code
_entity_poly.pdbx_strand_id
1 'polypeptide(L)'
;MTALVLSACATPRMHSVNELNAAGLACGLTYGELIQDEEAKKLLILFRVQPSPDKRRCVQDWARKNHLKLVVIDGIQFPEQGP
;
A
#
# COMPACT_ATOMS: atom_id res chain seq x y z
N MET A 1 37.32 19.37 3.27
CA MET A 1 36.36 18.60 4.08
C MET A 1 35.41 17.89 3.14
N THR A 2 35.55 16.58 2.99
CA THR A 2 34.72 15.77 2.08
C THR A 2 33.58 15.20 2.92
N ALA A 3 32.39 15.76 2.78
CA ALA A 3 31.20 15.25 3.47
C ALA A 3 30.79 13.93 2.81
N LEU A 4 31.01 12.82 3.51
CA LEU A 4 30.44 11.52 3.16
C LEU A 4 28.92 11.60 3.45
N VAL A 5 28.15 11.99 2.44
CA VAL A 5 26.69 11.87 2.49
C VAL A 5 26.38 10.38 2.41
N LEU A 6 26.15 9.73 3.56
CA LEU A 6 25.62 8.38 3.58
C LEU A 6 24.19 8.42 3.02
N SER A 7 24.06 8.09 1.73
CA SER A 7 22.78 7.66 1.17
C SER A 7 22.44 6.31 1.79
N ALA A 8 21.81 6.33 2.97
CA ALA A 8 21.20 5.13 3.54
C ALA A 8 20.14 4.66 2.53
N CYS A 9 20.38 3.53 1.88
CA CYS A 9 19.38 2.87 1.06
C CYS A 9 18.21 2.49 1.98
N ALA A 10 17.16 3.31 1.99
CA ALA A 10 15.93 3.01 2.71
C ALA A 10 15.27 1.79 2.05
N THR A 11 15.55 0.62 2.58
CA THR A 11 14.86 -0.61 2.19
C THR A 11 13.42 -0.50 2.68
N PRO A 12 12.41 -0.61 1.80
CA PRO A 12 11.01 -0.56 2.23
C PRO A 12 10.75 -1.65 3.26
N ARG A 13 10.22 -1.23 4.40
CA ARG A 13 9.82 -2.12 5.50
C ARG A 13 8.53 -2.85 5.11
N MET A 14 8.39 -4.09 5.59
CA MET A 14 7.10 -4.78 5.59
C MET A 14 6.23 -4.23 6.72
N HIS A 15 5.03 -3.75 6.38
CA HIS A 15 4.02 -3.31 7.33
C HIS A 15 3.16 -4.50 7.76
N SER A 16 2.78 -4.51 9.03
CA SER A 16 1.82 -5.49 9.53
C SER A 16 0.43 -5.25 8.95
N VAL A 17 -0.41 -6.27 8.97
CA VAL A 17 -1.83 -6.17 8.56
C VAL A 17 -2.55 -5.05 9.32
N ASN A 18 -2.25 -4.86 10.60
CA ASN A 18 -2.86 -3.80 11.42
C ASN A 18 -2.46 -2.40 10.95
N GLU A 19 -1.20 -2.21 10.55
CA GLU A 19 -0.73 -0.92 10.01
C GLU A 19 -1.33 -0.61 8.64
N LEU A 20 -1.45 -1.63 7.78
CA LEU A 20 -2.08 -1.50 6.47
C LEU A 20 -3.57 -1.17 6.61
N ASN A 21 -4.27 -1.83 7.52
CA ASN A 21 -5.67 -1.53 7.83
C ASN A 21 -5.82 -0.11 8.38
N ALA A 22 -4.97 0.32 9.31
CA ALA A 22 -5.00 1.68 9.85
C ALA A 22 -4.79 2.74 8.75
N ALA A 23 -3.83 2.51 7.84
CA ALA A 23 -3.59 3.37 6.70
C ALA A 23 -4.79 3.43 5.73
N GLY A 24 -5.41 2.28 5.47
CA GLY A 24 -6.61 2.21 4.62
C GLY A 24 -7.79 2.95 5.23
N LEU A 25 -8.09 2.72 6.51
CA LEU A 25 -9.18 3.38 7.22
C LEU A 25 -9.00 4.90 7.24
N ALA A 26 -7.77 5.38 7.45
CA ALA A 26 -7.44 6.81 7.39
C ALA A 26 -7.73 7.44 6.01
N CYS A 27 -7.72 6.63 4.94
CA CYS A 27 -8.07 7.03 3.58
C CYS A 27 -9.53 6.72 3.19
N GLY A 28 -10.39 6.31 4.12
CA GLY A 28 -11.79 5.95 3.84
C GLY A 28 -11.95 4.63 3.06
N LEU A 29 -10.98 3.72 3.20
CA LEU A 29 -11.06 2.32 2.80
C LEU A 29 -11.67 1.48 3.94
N THR A 30 -11.92 0.19 3.66
CA THR A 30 -12.27 -0.82 4.67
C THR A 30 -11.11 -1.79 4.91
N TYR A 31 -11.25 -2.66 5.90
CA TYR A 31 -10.28 -3.69 6.24
C TYR A 31 -9.98 -4.59 5.04
N GLY A 32 -8.70 -4.96 4.87
CA GLY A 32 -8.25 -5.88 3.83
C GLY A 32 -8.13 -5.27 2.42
N GLU A 33 -8.46 -4.00 2.22
CA GLU A 33 -8.31 -3.34 0.91
C GLU A 33 -6.86 -2.95 0.59
N LEU A 34 -5.95 -2.99 1.57
CA LEU A 34 -4.51 -2.79 1.38
C LEU A 34 -3.73 -4.03 1.79
N ILE A 35 -2.88 -4.52 0.89
CA ILE A 35 -1.92 -5.59 1.19
C ILE A 35 -0.51 -5.20 0.72
N GLN A 36 0.49 -5.85 1.29
CA GLN A 36 1.86 -5.79 0.82
C GLN A 36 2.31 -7.21 0.45
N ASP A 37 2.86 -7.35 -0.75
CA ASP A 37 3.38 -8.63 -1.23
C ASP A 37 4.78 -8.88 -0.64
N GLU A 38 5.01 -10.06 -0.05
CA GLU A 38 6.27 -10.41 0.61
C GLU A 38 7.43 -10.68 -0.36
N GLU A 39 7.13 -11.20 -1.56
CA GLU A 39 8.12 -11.46 -2.61
C GLU A 39 8.47 -10.16 -3.34
N ALA A 40 7.46 -9.32 -3.56
CA ALA A 40 7.59 -7.99 -4.15
C ALA A 40 7.44 -6.89 -3.07
N LYS A 41 8.31 -6.92 -2.05
CA LYS A 41 8.32 -6.06 -0.83
C LYS A 41 8.04 -4.57 -1.00
N LYS A 42 8.18 -4.03 -2.21
CA LYS A 42 7.93 -2.61 -2.53
C LYS A 42 6.49 -2.33 -2.98
N LEU A 43 5.64 -3.33 -3.17
CA LEU A 43 4.30 -3.15 -3.71
C LEU A 43 3.27 -3.00 -2.60
N LEU A 44 2.52 -1.90 -2.64
CA LEU A 44 1.28 -1.73 -1.89
C LEU A 44 0.14 -1.96 -2.87
N ILE A 45 -0.69 -2.95 -2.63
CA ILE A 45 -1.79 -3.32 -3.52
C ILE A 45 -3.09 -2.79 -2.92
N LEU A 46 -3.85 -2.03 -3.71
CA LEU A 46 -5.19 -1.57 -3.39
C LEU A 46 -6.22 -2.42 -4.14
N PHE A 47 -7.04 -3.17 -3.39
CA PHE A 47 -8.18 -3.92 -3.92
C PHE A 47 -9.47 -3.13 -3.75
N ARG A 48 -9.92 -2.49 -4.83
CA ARG A 48 -11.24 -1.86 -4.85
C ARG A 48 -11.73 -1.71 -6.29
N VAL A 49 -13.01 -1.97 -6.52
CA VAL A 49 -13.65 -1.63 -7.79
C VAL A 49 -13.78 -0.11 -7.84
N GLN A 50 -12.99 0.55 -8.69
CA GLN A 50 -13.04 2.00 -8.94
C GLN A 50 -12.96 2.85 -7.64
N PRO A 51 -11.82 2.83 -6.92
CA PRO A 51 -11.63 3.76 -5.81
C PRO A 51 -11.78 5.20 -6.31
N SER A 52 -12.51 6.04 -5.55
CA SER A 52 -12.62 7.45 -5.92
C SER A 52 -11.22 8.09 -6.00
N PRO A 53 -11.03 9.11 -6.87
CA PRO A 53 -9.73 9.75 -7.05
C PRO A 53 -9.08 10.21 -5.75
N ASP A 54 -9.86 10.69 -4.78
CA ASP A 54 -9.38 11.17 -3.48
C ASP A 54 -8.84 10.04 -2.60
N LYS A 55 -9.55 8.91 -2.54
CA LYS A 55 -9.11 7.74 -1.77
C LYS A 55 -7.81 7.18 -2.35
N ARG A 56 -7.75 7.07 -3.68
CA ARG A 56 -6.53 6.63 -4.39
C ARG A 56 -5.35 7.58 -4.13
N ARG A 57 -5.58 8.90 -4.15
CA ARG A 57 -4.55 9.90 -3.85
C ARG A 57 -4.04 9.77 -2.41
N CYS A 58 -4.93 9.62 -1.44
CA CYS A 58 -4.55 9.43 -0.04
C CYS A 58 -3.62 8.21 0.14
N VAL A 59 -3.98 7.07 -0.43
CA VAL A 59 -3.15 5.85 -0.38
C VAL A 59 -1.83 6.06 -1.11
N GLN A 60 -1.84 6.75 -2.26
CA GLN A 60 -0.64 7.04 -3.02
C GLN A 60 0.35 7.91 -2.22
N ASP A 61 -0.13 8.87 -1.45
CA ASP A 61 0.69 9.71 -0.60
C ASP A 61 1.26 8.94 0.59
N TRP A 62 0.46 8.06 1.20
CA TRP A 62 0.95 7.14 2.24
C TRP A 62 2.02 6.19 1.72
N ALA A 63 1.81 5.59 0.53
CA ALA A 63 2.78 4.72 -0.11
C ALA A 63 4.12 5.43 -0.37
N ARG A 64 4.07 6.67 -0.88
CA ARG A 64 5.29 7.48 -1.13
C ARG A 64 6.07 7.76 0.13
N LYS A 65 5.40 8.13 1.22
CA LYS A 65 6.03 8.37 2.54
C LYS A 65 6.72 7.12 3.09
N ASN A 66 6.25 5.94 2.70
CA ASN A 66 6.79 4.65 3.13
C ASN A 66 7.69 3.99 2.07
N HIS A 67 8.07 4.71 1.01
CA HIS A 67 8.90 4.19 -0.10
C HIS A 67 8.31 2.97 -0.83
N LEU A 68 6.98 2.91 -0.90
CA LEU A 68 6.21 1.87 -1.58
C LEU A 68 5.68 2.37 -2.94
N LYS A 69 5.53 1.44 -3.88
CA LYS A 69 4.86 1.61 -5.15
C LYS A 69 3.42 1.11 -5.02
N LEU A 70 2.46 2.02 -5.18
CA LEU A 70 1.04 1.67 -5.22
C LEU A 70 0.70 0.98 -6.54
N VAL A 71 0.04 -0.17 -6.45
CA VAL A 71 -0.60 -0.88 -7.55
C VAL A 71 -2.09 -0.92 -7.23
N VAL A 72 -2.92 -0.46 -8.16
CA VAL A 72 -4.37 -0.52 -8.03
C VAL A 72 -4.85 -1.68 -8.88
N ILE A 73 -5.52 -2.64 -8.27
CA ILE A 73 -6.15 -3.75 -8.97
C ILE A 73 -7.64 -3.44 -9.03
N ASP A 74 -8.07 -2.95 -10.19
CA ASP A 74 -9.48 -2.74 -10.48
C ASP A 74 -10.13 -4.12 -10.74
N GLY A 75 -11.07 -4.50 -9.87
CA GLY A 75 -11.92 -5.68 -10.08
C GLY A 75 -11.28 -7.02 -9.70
N ILE A 76 -11.18 -7.28 -8.39
CA ILE A 76 -11.24 -8.67 -7.93
C ILE A 76 -12.70 -8.93 -7.60
N GLN A 77 -13.42 -9.62 -8.50
CA GLN A 77 -14.47 -10.52 -8.03
C GLN A 77 -13.74 -11.54 -7.18
N PHE A 78 -13.74 -11.37 -5.85
CA PHE A 78 -13.33 -12.47 -4.99
C PHE A 78 -14.30 -13.59 -5.34
N PRO A 79 -13.85 -14.75 -5.86
CA PRO A 79 -14.76 -15.86 -6.03
C PRO A 79 -15.39 -16.09 -4.66
N GLU A 80 -16.72 -15.96 -4.57
CA GLU A 80 -17.45 -16.37 -3.38
C GLU A 80 -16.92 -17.77 -3.06
N GLN A 81 -16.35 -17.95 -1.88
CA GLN A 81 -16.07 -19.29 -1.40
C GLN A 81 -17.44 -19.93 -1.23
N GLY A 82 -17.85 -20.64 -2.29
CA GLY A 82 -19.03 -21.48 -2.29
C GLY A 82 -18.89 -22.57 -1.22
N PRO A 83 -20.03 -23.11 -0.78
CA PRO A 83 -20.26 -23.70 0.55
C PRO A 83 -19.28 -24.80 0.97
#